data_AF-A0A166GLL1-F1
#
_entry.id   AF-A0A166GLL1-F1
#
_cell.length_a   1.000
_cell.length_b   1.000
_cell.length_c   1.000
_cell.angle_alpha   90.00
_cell.angle_beta   90.00
_cell.angle_gamma   90.00
#
_symmetry.space_group_name_H-M   'P 1'
#
loop_
_entity.id
_entity.type
_entity.pdbx_description
1 polymer ?
#
loop_
_entity_poly.entity_id
_entity_poly.type
_entity_poly.pdbx_seq_one_letter_code
_entity_poly.pdbx_strand_id
1 'polypeptide(L)'
;MEFPSPVGGVALPSDFAPSILFATLYGLLLPLLAYRVTHRKSRNLVLSSTMTFTIERVIIFSLRAIQSRNPARRDSKGLTTYMQVTIGMGFIGIAQDLVNLLRVLLVKSTVASEEQRTTSLHAPHGEIQMQPQASQASKIQLVQESSVDNPRLRFRYRRFTDVLNLAFLAAIVPGVIANSHYGAALTNNMWAARVMKLRYASTSVALFMIFVIAGSVRWASGSISRERRKAIRLMYGMCGLLSVICLYRLAVMYNQTTSLTSLSPSSLNTPAAKATFYVFHMLPEWITVALLLGFNIREMFDTGPFGDWRAVDETERQKKKRLAREAQRGAERNANP
;
A
#
# COMPACT_ATOMS: atom_id res chain seq x y z
N MET A 1 9.56 -35.54 -12.60
CA MET A 1 10.25 -34.24 -12.54
C MET A 1 9.49 -33.35 -11.59
N GLU A 2 10.16 -32.68 -10.67
CA GLU A 2 9.51 -31.82 -9.68
C GLU A 2 9.70 -30.34 -10.05
N PHE A 3 8.67 -29.54 -9.80
CA PHE A 3 8.72 -28.10 -10.00
C PHE A 3 8.01 -27.39 -8.83
N PRO A 4 8.27 -26.09 -8.60
CA PRO A 4 7.66 -25.36 -7.49
C PRO A 4 6.14 -25.33 -7.61
N SER A 5 5.45 -25.75 -6.55
CA SER A 5 3.99 -25.74 -6.54
C SER A 5 3.48 -24.30 -6.73
N PRO A 6 2.43 -24.10 -7.56
CA PRO A 6 1.87 -22.77 -7.74
C PRO A 6 1.28 -22.30 -6.41
N VAL A 7 1.55 -21.06 -6.00
CA VAL A 7 0.98 -20.49 -4.77
C VAL A 7 -0.55 -20.44 -4.95
N GLY A 8 -1.28 -21.07 -4.02
CA GLY A 8 -2.72 -21.29 -4.11
C GLY A 8 -3.15 -22.45 -5.01
N GLY A 9 -2.21 -23.16 -5.64
CA GLY A 9 -2.43 -24.28 -6.57
C GLY A 9 -3.24 -23.91 -7.82
N VAL A 10 -3.57 -24.91 -8.64
CA VAL A 10 -4.46 -24.74 -9.81
C VAL A 10 -5.92 -24.69 -9.40
N ALA A 11 -6.80 -24.09 -10.21
CA ALA A 11 -8.22 -24.04 -9.90
C ALA A 11 -8.85 -25.43 -10.03
N LEU A 12 -9.22 -26.04 -8.91
CA LEU A 12 -9.98 -27.30 -8.86
C LEU A 12 -11.47 -27.02 -8.65
N PRO A 13 -12.38 -28.00 -8.82
CA PRO A 13 -13.81 -27.78 -8.60
C PRO A 13 -14.18 -27.14 -7.25
N SER A 14 -13.39 -27.43 -6.21
CA SER A 14 -13.54 -26.82 -4.87
C SER A 14 -13.22 -25.32 -4.83
N ASP A 15 -12.48 -24.79 -5.80
CA ASP A 15 -12.17 -23.35 -5.93
C ASP A 15 -13.33 -22.54 -6.53
N PHE A 16 -14.37 -23.18 -7.08
CA PHE A 16 -15.44 -22.47 -7.79
C PHE A 16 -16.15 -21.42 -6.91
N ALA A 17 -16.66 -21.86 -5.76
CA ALA A 17 -17.38 -21.01 -4.82
C ALA A 17 -16.50 -19.87 -4.26
N PRO A 18 -15.29 -20.12 -3.71
CA PRO A 18 -14.45 -19.03 -3.22
C PRO A 18 -13.99 -18.09 -4.34
N SER A 19 -13.76 -18.58 -5.56
CA SER A 19 -13.42 -17.71 -6.69
C SER A 19 -14.56 -16.74 -7.03
N ILE A 20 -15.81 -17.20 -7.07
CA ILE A 20 -16.98 -16.32 -7.30
C ILE A 20 -17.13 -15.32 -6.15
N LEU A 21 -16.97 -15.77 -4.91
CA LEU A 21 -17.03 -14.91 -3.74
C LEU A 21 -16.02 -13.77 -3.84
N PHE A 22 -14.73 -14.08 -4.06
CA PHE A 22 -13.70 -13.05 -4.17
C PHE A 22 -13.87 -12.18 -5.42
N ALA A 23 -14.27 -12.73 -6.56
CA ALA A 23 -14.60 -11.92 -7.75
C ALA A 23 -15.69 -10.88 -7.43
N THR A 24 -16.72 -11.28 -6.68
CA THR A 24 -17.81 -10.39 -6.25
C THR A 24 -17.31 -9.35 -5.25
N LEU A 25 -16.54 -9.77 -4.24
CA LEU A 25 -15.98 -8.87 -3.22
C LEU A 25 -15.06 -7.79 -3.82
N TYR A 26 -14.20 -8.14 -4.80
CA TYR A 26 -13.42 -7.13 -5.53
C TYR A 26 -14.28 -6.32 -6.51
N GLY A 27 -15.29 -6.93 -7.13
CA GLY A 27 -16.24 -6.24 -8.00
C GLY A 27 -17.01 -5.12 -7.28
N LEU A 28 -17.41 -5.35 -6.03
CA LEU A 28 -18.04 -4.34 -5.16
C LEU A 28 -17.12 -3.16 -4.82
N LEU A 29 -15.79 -3.32 -4.95
CA LEU A 29 -14.83 -2.23 -4.77
C LEU A 29 -14.68 -1.37 -6.04
N LEU A 30 -15.11 -1.83 -7.21
CA LEU A 30 -14.98 -1.07 -8.47
C LEU A 30 -15.80 0.23 -8.50
N PRO A 31 -17.07 0.28 -8.02
CA PRO A 31 -17.80 1.55 -7.90
C PRO A 31 -17.10 2.53 -6.96
N LEU A 32 -16.54 2.04 -5.85
CA LEU A 32 -15.75 2.87 -4.93
C LEU A 32 -14.49 3.40 -5.60
N LEU A 33 -13.77 2.56 -6.35
CA LEU A 33 -12.61 2.96 -7.14
C LEU A 33 -13.00 4.06 -8.16
N ALA A 34 -14.07 3.85 -8.92
CA ALA A 34 -14.57 4.82 -9.90
C ALA A 34 -14.94 6.15 -9.24
N TYR A 35 -15.64 6.10 -8.10
CA TYR A 35 -15.94 7.29 -7.29
C TYR A 35 -14.66 8.01 -6.85
N ARG A 36 -13.67 7.27 -6.34
CA ARG A 36 -12.39 7.84 -5.91
C ARG A 36 -11.65 8.51 -7.07
N VAL A 37 -11.65 7.93 -8.27
CA VAL A 37 -10.95 8.51 -9.43
C VAL A 37 -11.67 9.75 -9.99
N THR A 38 -13.00 9.73 -10.04
CA THR A 38 -13.81 10.79 -10.67
C THR A 38 -14.05 11.99 -9.76
N HIS A 39 -14.29 11.78 -8.46
CA HIS A 39 -14.70 12.86 -7.58
C HIS A 39 -13.51 13.72 -7.12
N ARG A 40 -13.56 15.02 -7.45
CA ARG A 40 -12.44 15.97 -7.26
C ARG A 40 -11.96 16.09 -5.81
N LYS A 41 -12.84 15.89 -4.82
CA LYS A 41 -12.47 15.97 -3.39
C LYS A 41 -11.74 14.72 -2.91
N SER A 42 -12.02 13.54 -3.49
CA SER A 42 -11.42 12.27 -3.08
C SER A 42 -10.32 11.75 -4.01
N ARG A 43 -10.15 12.35 -5.19
CA ARG A 43 -9.16 11.91 -6.19
C ARG A 43 -7.78 11.77 -5.58
N ASN A 44 -7.28 10.54 -5.57
CA ASN A 44 -5.99 10.17 -5.05
C ASN A 44 -5.32 9.13 -5.95
N LEU A 45 -4.38 9.57 -6.77
CA LEU A 45 -3.60 8.73 -7.69
C LEU A 45 -2.37 8.10 -7.01
N VAL A 46 -2.15 8.37 -5.71
CA VAL A 46 -1.11 7.70 -4.92
C VAL A 46 -1.34 6.19 -4.84
N LEU A 47 -2.59 5.74 -4.99
CA LEU A 47 -3.01 4.35 -4.88
C LEU A 47 -3.12 3.66 -6.25
N SER A 48 -2.32 4.07 -7.23
CA SER A 48 -2.43 3.58 -8.62
C SER A 48 -2.22 2.07 -8.72
N SER A 49 -1.31 1.50 -7.93
CA SER A 49 -1.04 0.06 -7.89
C SER A 49 -2.25 -0.69 -7.33
N THR A 50 -2.79 -0.22 -6.20
CA THR A 50 -4.00 -0.77 -5.57
C THR A 50 -5.19 -0.74 -6.53
N MET A 51 -5.39 0.37 -7.24
CA MET A 51 -6.47 0.49 -8.24
C MET A 51 -6.30 -0.53 -9.37
N THR A 52 -5.08 -0.65 -9.92
CA THR A 52 -4.77 -1.60 -11.00
C THR A 52 -5.00 -3.05 -10.54
N PHE A 53 -4.49 -3.42 -9.37
CA PHE A 53 -4.65 -4.77 -8.84
C PHE A 53 -6.09 -5.09 -8.42
N THR A 54 -6.90 -4.11 -8.05
CA THR A 54 -8.33 -4.33 -7.77
C THR A 54 -9.06 -4.85 -9.02
N ILE A 55 -8.85 -4.20 -10.16
CA ILE A 55 -9.45 -4.62 -11.45
C ILE A 55 -8.92 -6.00 -11.85
N GLU A 56 -7.61 -6.16 -11.78
CA GLU A 56 -6.91 -7.40 -12.10
C GLU A 56 -7.41 -8.59 -11.24
N ARG A 57 -7.75 -8.37 -9.96
CA ARG A 57 -8.29 -9.43 -9.09
C ARG A 57 -9.67 -9.89 -9.51
N VAL A 58 -10.53 -9.00 -10.01
CA VAL A 58 -11.83 -9.40 -10.59
C VAL A 58 -11.61 -10.33 -11.79
N ILE A 59 -10.67 -9.97 -12.68
CA ILE A 59 -10.32 -10.77 -13.87
C ILE A 59 -9.80 -12.14 -13.44
N ILE A 60 -8.83 -12.17 -12.51
CA ILE A 60 -8.18 -13.40 -12.06
C ILE A 60 -9.16 -14.37 -11.40
N PHE A 61 -10.02 -13.88 -10.51
CA PHE A 61 -10.98 -14.76 -9.85
C PHE A 61 -12.09 -15.22 -10.80
N SER A 62 -12.48 -14.40 -11.78
CA SER A 62 -13.39 -14.84 -12.85
C SER A 62 -12.76 -15.96 -13.69
N LEU A 63 -11.49 -15.81 -14.08
CA LEU A 63 -10.76 -16.84 -14.80
C LEU A 63 -10.56 -18.11 -13.97
N ARG A 64 -10.26 -17.96 -12.68
CA ARG A 64 -10.12 -19.09 -11.73
C ARG A 64 -11.43 -19.83 -11.55
N ALA A 65 -12.57 -19.13 -11.47
CA ALA A 65 -13.89 -19.74 -11.46
C ALA A 65 -14.16 -20.54 -12.74
N ILE A 66 -13.82 -20.01 -13.92
CA ILE A 66 -13.98 -20.75 -15.18
C ILE A 66 -13.06 -21.98 -15.24
N GLN A 67 -11.80 -21.82 -14.82
CA GLN A 67 -10.80 -22.89 -14.80
C GLN A 67 -11.21 -24.04 -13.84
N SER A 68 -11.89 -23.72 -12.74
CA SER A 68 -12.41 -24.74 -11.81
C SER A 68 -13.43 -25.68 -12.45
N ARG A 69 -14.13 -25.26 -13.51
CA ARG A 69 -15.16 -26.05 -14.22
C ARG A 69 -14.67 -26.70 -15.51
N ASN A 70 -13.57 -26.23 -16.08
CA ASN A 70 -13.05 -26.72 -17.36
C ASN A 70 -11.69 -27.42 -17.19
N PRO A 71 -11.64 -28.76 -17.25
CA PRO A 71 -10.40 -29.53 -17.12
C PRO A 71 -9.29 -29.09 -18.09
N ALA A 72 -9.62 -28.83 -19.37
CA ALA A 72 -8.64 -28.42 -20.37
C ALA A 72 -7.97 -27.08 -20.03
N ARG A 73 -8.66 -26.19 -19.31
CA ARG A 73 -8.08 -24.92 -18.84
C ARG A 73 -7.21 -25.11 -17.58
N ARG A 74 -7.37 -26.18 -16.81
CA ARG A 74 -6.57 -26.45 -15.60
C ARG A 74 -5.10 -26.66 -15.93
N ASP A 75 -4.83 -27.29 -17.07
CA ASP A 75 -3.47 -27.59 -17.54
C ASP A 75 -2.84 -26.46 -18.36
N SER A 76 -3.53 -25.32 -18.49
CA SER A 76 -3.00 -24.17 -19.22
C SER A 76 -1.80 -23.56 -18.49
N LYS A 77 -0.61 -23.74 -19.08
CA LYS A 77 0.64 -23.16 -18.61
C LYS A 77 0.58 -21.63 -18.60
N GLY A 78 0.02 -21.02 -19.64
CA GLY A 78 -0.10 -19.57 -19.77
C GLY A 78 -0.99 -18.97 -18.69
N LEU A 79 -2.17 -19.56 -18.46
CA LEU A 79 -3.10 -19.11 -17.43
C LEU A 79 -2.50 -19.24 -16.03
N THR A 80 -1.85 -20.37 -15.74
CA THR A 80 -1.17 -20.59 -14.46
C THR A 80 -0.03 -19.60 -14.26
N THR A 81 0.77 -19.33 -15.30
CA THR A 81 1.86 -18.32 -15.27
C THR A 81 1.31 -16.94 -14.96
N TYR A 82 0.26 -16.50 -15.69
CA TYR A 82 -0.41 -15.23 -15.46
C TYR A 82 -0.92 -15.09 -14.02
N MET A 83 -1.61 -16.11 -13.49
CA MET A 83 -2.06 -16.12 -12.09
C MET A 83 -0.90 -16.01 -11.10
N GLN A 84 0.20 -16.73 -11.31
CA GLN A 84 1.35 -16.68 -10.43
C GLN A 84 2.04 -15.31 -10.44
N VAL A 85 2.13 -14.65 -11.61
CA VAL A 85 2.67 -13.28 -11.73
C VAL A 85 1.83 -12.34 -10.88
N THR A 86 0.54 -12.25 -11.15
CA THR A 86 -0.31 -11.24 -10.49
C THR A 86 -0.55 -11.52 -9.00
N ILE A 87 -0.69 -12.78 -8.58
CA ILE A 87 -0.80 -13.16 -7.15
C ILE A 87 0.52 -12.85 -6.44
N GLY A 88 1.66 -13.06 -7.11
CA GLY A 88 2.97 -12.72 -6.57
C GLY A 88 3.24 -11.22 -6.45
N MET A 89 2.70 -10.42 -7.36
CA MET A 89 3.01 -9.00 -7.46
C MET A 89 2.01 -8.09 -6.74
N GLY A 90 0.76 -8.52 -6.55
CA GLY A 90 -0.31 -7.66 -6.03
C GLY A 90 0.01 -7.03 -4.67
N PHE A 91 0.38 -7.84 -3.68
CA PHE A 91 0.70 -7.33 -2.35
C PHE A 91 1.95 -6.42 -2.33
N ILE A 92 2.91 -6.63 -3.25
CA ILE A 92 4.11 -5.79 -3.38
C ILE A 92 3.72 -4.41 -3.91
N GLY A 93 2.84 -4.35 -4.92
CA GLY A 93 2.30 -3.09 -5.44
C GLY A 93 1.53 -2.31 -4.37
N ILE A 94 0.73 -2.99 -3.56
CA ILE A 94 0.01 -2.36 -2.44
C ILE A 94 1.01 -1.84 -1.38
N ALA A 95 2.06 -2.59 -1.07
CA ALA A 95 3.11 -2.16 -0.14
C ALA A 95 3.85 -0.90 -0.65
N GLN A 96 4.08 -0.80 -1.97
CA GLN A 96 4.65 0.39 -2.59
C GLN A 96 3.75 1.62 -2.43
N ASP A 97 2.42 1.47 -2.56
CA ASP A 97 1.48 2.55 -2.28
C ASP A 97 1.59 3.01 -0.80
N LEU A 98 1.84 2.10 0.14
CA LEU A 98 2.09 2.44 1.56
C LEU A 98 3.37 3.26 1.76
N VAL A 99 4.43 3.04 0.97
CA VAL A 99 5.64 3.89 1.01
C VAL A 99 5.30 5.33 0.62
N ASN A 100 4.45 5.51 -0.39
CA ASN A 100 4.02 6.84 -0.81
C ASN A 100 3.15 7.53 0.26
N LEU A 101 2.30 6.78 0.97
CA LEU A 101 1.56 7.31 2.12
C LEU A 101 2.48 7.64 3.30
N LEU A 102 3.48 6.80 3.57
CA LEU A 102 4.51 7.05 4.58
C LEU A 102 5.27 8.34 4.27
N ARG A 103 5.63 8.58 3.00
CA ARG A 103 6.28 9.83 2.57
C ARG A 103 5.44 11.04 2.94
N VAL A 104 4.15 11.03 2.58
CA VAL A 104 3.24 12.13 2.92
C VAL A 104 3.17 12.34 4.43
N LEU A 105 3.04 11.26 5.19
CA LEU A 105 2.94 11.29 6.65
C LEU A 105 4.19 11.93 7.29
N LEU A 106 5.38 11.48 6.89
CA LEU A 106 6.67 11.98 7.38
C LEU A 106 6.93 13.42 6.93
N VAL A 107 6.67 13.75 5.68
CA VAL A 107 6.89 15.11 5.17
C VAL A 107 5.99 16.11 5.90
N LYS A 108 4.72 15.78 6.15
CA LYS A 108 3.81 16.66 6.88
C LYS A 108 4.17 16.84 8.34
N SER A 109 4.83 15.88 8.98
CA SER A 109 5.30 16.06 10.35
C SER A 109 6.40 17.13 10.49
N THR A 110 6.96 17.61 9.37
CA THR A 110 8.00 18.66 9.36
C THR A 110 7.46 20.07 9.11
N VAL A 111 6.17 20.21 8.77
CA VAL A 111 5.54 21.50 8.46
C VAL A 111 4.88 22.04 9.73
N ALA A 112 5.13 23.30 10.08
CA ALA A 112 4.44 23.98 11.17
C ALA A 112 2.91 24.00 10.91
N SER A 113 2.10 23.61 11.89
CA SER A 113 0.64 23.64 11.76
C SER A 113 0.14 25.07 11.51
N GLU A 114 -0.67 25.29 10.47
CA GLU A 114 -1.17 26.63 10.12
C GLU A 114 -2.02 27.25 11.24
N GLU A 115 -2.71 26.43 12.03
CA GLU A 115 -3.55 26.85 13.15
C GLU A 115 -2.77 27.57 14.25
N GLN A 116 -1.46 27.32 14.35
CA GLN A 116 -0.56 28.04 15.25
C GLN A 116 -0.08 29.37 14.67
N ARG A 117 -0.06 29.52 13.34
CA ARG A 117 0.31 30.79 12.68
C ARG A 117 -0.76 31.85 12.90
N THR A 118 -2.03 31.48 12.80
CA THR A 118 -3.15 32.41 13.02
C THR A 118 -3.20 32.91 14.47
N THR A 119 -2.90 32.06 15.47
CA THR A 119 -2.82 32.50 16.87
C THR A 119 -1.63 33.44 17.12
N SER A 120 -0.48 33.22 16.48
CA SER A 120 0.69 34.10 16.62
C SER A 120 0.50 35.49 15.98
N LEU A 121 -0.29 35.57 14.90
CA LEU A 121 -0.58 36.82 14.19
C LEU A 121 -1.69 37.66 14.85
N HIS A 122 -2.42 37.10 15.82
CA HIS A 122 -3.47 37.79 16.59
C HIS A 122 -3.11 38.00 18.05
N ALA A 123 -1.86 37.76 18.46
CA ALA A 123 -1.37 38.25 19.74
C ALA A 123 -1.46 39.79 19.71
N PRO A 124 -2.40 40.41 20.44
CA PRO A 124 -2.60 41.85 20.37
C PRO A 124 -1.34 42.52 20.91
N HIS A 125 -0.74 43.38 20.09
CA HIS A 125 0.22 44.34 20.60
C HIS A 125 -0.50 45.25 21.62
N GLY A 126 -0.23 45.01 22.89
CA GLY A 126 -0.37 46.02 23.94
C GLY A 126 -1.77 46.22 24.51
N GLU A 127 -2.20 45.33 25.40
CA GLU A 127 -2.84 45.79 26.64
C GLU A 127 -2.12 45.10 27.80
N ILE A 128 -1.32 45.89 28.53
CA ILE A 128 -0.72 45.50 29.80
C ILE A 128 -1.87 45.45 30.81
N GLN A 129 -2.57 44.32 30.88
CA GLN A 129 -3.52 44.08 31.96
C GLN A 129 -2.77 43.38 33.10
N MET A 130 -2.39 44.16 34.11
CA MET A 130 -1.93 43.65 35.40
C MET A 130 -3.05 42.83 36.03
N GLN A 131 -2.99 41.50 35.91
CA GLN A 131 -3.88 40.60 36.62
C GLN A 131 -3.12 39.93 37.78
N PRO A 132 -3.63 39.97 39.02
CA PRO A 132 -2.90 39.47 40.18
C PRO A 132 -2.70 37.97 40.11
N GLN A 133 -1.44 37.56 40.31
CA GLN A 133 -1.00 36.18 40.38
C GLN A 133 -1.55 35.51 41.64
N ALA A 134 -2.45 34.53 41.45
CA ALA A 134 -2.76 33.55 42.47
C ALA A 134 -2.49 32.14 41.90
N SER A 135 -1.34 31.61 42.28
CA SER A 135 -0.96 30.20 42.42
C SER A 135 -1.80 29.16 41.67
N GLN A 136 -1.38 28.79 40.46
CA GLN A 136 -1.57 27.43 39.95
C GLN A 136 -0.22 26.78 39.67
N ALA A 137 0.16 25.93 40.63
CA ALA A 137 1.35 25.12 40.62
C ALA A 137 1.38 24.13 39.44
N SER A 138 2.52 24.13 38.75
CA SER A 138 3.14 22.99 38.05
C SER A 138 2.22 22.01 37.33
N LYS A 139 1.50 22.47 36.30
CA LYS A 139 1.39 21.65 35.10
C LYS A 139 2.69 21.81 34.32
N ILE A 140 3.58 20.85 34.50
CA ILE A 140 4.77 20.62 33.71
C ILE A 140 4.38 20.73 32.22
N GLN A 141 4.64 21.89 31.63
CA GLN A 141 4.59 22.16 30.19
C GLN A 141 5.76 21.41 29.54
N LEU A 142 5.66 20.09 29.51
CA LEU A 142 6.63 19.25 28.82
C LEU A 142 6.38 19.41 27.32
N VAL A 143 7.20 20.25 26.70
CA VAL A 143 7.52 20.26 25.27
C VAL A 143 6.38 20.77 24.37
N GLN A 144 6.17 22.09 24.40
CA GLN A 144 5.72 22.84 23.23
C GLN A 144 6.96 23.45 22.54
N GLU A 145 7.91 22.58 22.21
CA GLU A 145 9.20 22.94 21.64
C GLU A 145 9.02 23.08 20.12
N SER A 146 8.94 24.34 19.68
CA SER A 146 9.31 24.82 18.35
C SER A 146 8.68 24.10 17.16
N SER A 147 7.49 24.53 16.71
CA SER A 147 7.01 24.24 15.34
C SER A 147 7.74 25.10 14.31
N VAL A 148 9.07 25.14 14.37
CA VAL A 148 9.90 25.75 13.34
C VAL A 148 9.91 24.81 12.14
N ASP A 149 9.60 25.36 10.96
CA ASP A 149 9.66 24.61 9.70
C ASP A 149 11.05 23.98 9.52
N ASN A 150 11.11 22.66 9.33
CA ASN A 150 12.36 21.89 9.31
C ASN A 150 12.65 21.32 7.90
N PRO A 151 13.12 22.14 6.94
CA PRO A 151 13.28 21.74 5.53
C PRO A 151 14.36 20.66 5.34
N ARG A 152 15.43 20.67 6.16
CA ARG A 152 16.48 19.64 6.11
C ARG A 152 15.95 18.25 6.43
N LEU A 153 15.08 18.15 7.44
CA LEU A 153 14.46 16.89 7.84
C LEU A 153 13.50 16.39 6.75
N ARG A 154 12.72 17.30 6.17
CA ARG A 154 11.82 16.98 5.05
C ARG A 154 12.57 16.39 3.86
N PHE A 155 13.69 17.00 3.48
CA PHE A 155 14.55 16.49 2.41
C PHE A 155 15.03 15.06 2.73
N ARG A 156 15.49 14.82 3.96
CA ARG A 156 15.93 13.48 4.40
C ARG A 156 14.79 12.45 4.33
N TYR A 157 13.58 12.79 4.75
CA TYR A 157 12.42 11.90 4.65
C TYR A 157 12.07 11.54 3.22
N ARG A 158 12.09 12.52 2.30
CA ARG A 158 11.88 12.25 0.87
C ARG A 158 12.92 11.26 0.33
N ARG A 159 14.20 11.51 0.60
CA ARG A 159 15.29 10.62 0.17
C ARG A 159 15.18 9.22 0.77
N PHE A 160 14.83 9.12 2.04
CA PHE A 160 14.56 7.84 2.68
C PHE A 160 13.45 7.09 1.93
N THR A 161 12.31 7.72 1.67
CA THR A 161 11.21 7.06 0.95
C THR A 161 11.50 6.79 -0.53
N ASP A 162 12.33 7.61 -1.19
CA ASP A 162 12.82 7.33 -2.55
C ASP A 162 13.67 6.06 -2.57
N VAL A 163 14.57 5.91 -1.58
CA VAL A 163 15.36 4.69 -1.40
C VAL A 163 14.46 3.49 -1.13
N LEU A 164 13.42 3.64 -0.30
CA LEU A 164 12.46 2.56 -0.07
C LEU A 164 11.73 2.16 -1.36
N ASN A 165 11.27 3.12 -2.16
CA ASN A 165 10.63 2.86 -3.45
C ASN A 165 11.57 2.13 -4.42
N LEU A 166 12.85 2.51 -4.49
CA LEU A 166 13.86 1.81 -5.28
C LEU A 166 14.12 0.37 -4.77
N ALA A 167 14.12 0.16 -3.45
CA ALA A 167 14.25 -1.17 -2.87
C ALA A 167 13.03 -2.06 -3.19
N PHE A 168 11.82 -1.50 -3.26
CA PHE A 168 10.65 -2.24 -3.77
C PHE A 168 10.80 -2.61 -5.25
N LEU A 169 11.38 -1.73 -6.08
CA LEU A 169 11.69 -2.08 -7.47
C LEU A 169 12.64 -3.29 -7.54
N ALA A 170 13.63 -3.35 -6.64
CA ALA A 170 14.53 -4.50 -6.51
C ALA A 170 13.82 -5.80 -6.05
N ALA A 171 12.67 -5.72 -5.36
CA ALA A 171 11.82 -6.87 -5.08
C ALA A 171 10.93 -7.24 -6.27
N ILE A 172 10.42 -6.23 -6.99
CA ILE A 172 9.48 -6.39 -8.10
C ILE A 172 10.14 -7.09 -9.29
N VAL A 173 11.33 -6.65 -9.71
CA VAL A 173 11.99 -7.17 -10.91
C VAL A 173 12.27 -8.69 -10.82
N PRO A 174 12.89 -9.22 -9.74
CA PRO A 174 13.04 -10.67 -9.56
C PRO A 174 11.71 -11.40 -9.50
N GLY A 175 10.68 -10.82 -8.86
CA GLY A 175 9.35 -11.40 -8.77
C GLY A 175 8.69 -11.56 -10.13
N VAL A 176 8.75 -10.53 -10.99
CA VAL A 176 8.22 -10.58 -12.35
C VAL A 176 8.97 -11.62 -13.19
N ILE A 177 10.31 -11.60 -13.18
CA ILE A 177 11.14 -12.56 -13.93
C ILE A 177 10.86 -14.00 -13.47
N ALA A 178 10.80 -14.23 -12.15
CA ALA A 178 10.52 -15.57 -11.62
C ALA A 178 9.16 -16.09 -12.08
N ASN A 179 8.13 -15.24 -12.02
CA ASN A 179 6.79 -15.68 -12.32
C ASN A 179 6.51 -15.76 -13.83
N SER A 180 7.13 -14.93 -14.68
CA SER A 180 6.99 -15.02 -16.14
C SER A 180 7.64 -16.29 -16.71
N HIS A 181 8.74 -16.75 -16.11
CA HIS A 181 9.40 -18.00 -16.47
C HIS A 181 8.77 -19.25 -15.81
N TYR A 182 7.63 -19.13 -15.11
CA TYR A 182 7.00 -20.27 -14.45
C TYR A 182 6.59 -21.38 -15.44
N GLY A 183 6.07 -21.02 -16.61
CA GLY A 183 5.75 -22.01 -17.65
C GLY A 183 6.94 -22.86 -18.11
N ALA A 184 8.14 -22.26 -18.16
CA ALA A 184 9.39 -22.97 -18.48
C ALA A 184 9.88 -23.83 -17.31
N ALA A 185 9.64 -23.39 -16.07
CA ALA A 185 9.95 -24.16 -14.87
C ALA A 185 9.17 -25.49 -14.78
N LEU A 186 8.00 -25.60 -15.42
CA LEU A 186 7.22 -26.85 -15.46
C LEU A 186 7.90 -27.98 -16.25
N THR A 187 8.85 -27.64 -17.14
CA THR A 187 9.51 -28.62 -18.03
C THR A 187 11.03 -28.63 -17.89
N ASN A 188 11.62 -27.76 -17.07
CA ASN A 188 13.07 -27.63 -16.94
C ASN A 188 13.50 -27.41 -15.47
N ASN A 189 14.34 -28.31 -14.94
CA ASN A 189 14.77 -28.33 -13.53
C ASN A 189 15.61 -27.09 -13.18
N MET A 190 16.43 -26.62 -14.13
CA MET A 190 17.25 -25.43 -13.94
C MET A 190 16.37 -24.18 -13.77
N TRP A 191 15.32 -24.05 -14.59
CA TRP A 191 14.35 -22.96 -14.46
C TRP A 191 13.52 -23.10 -13.19
N ALA A 192 13.10 -24.31 -12.82
CA ALA A 192 12.43 -24.59 -11.55
C ALA A 192 13.21 -24.07 -10.34
N ALA A 193 14.48 -24.44 -10.22
CA ALA A 193 15.34 -23.98 -9.13
C ALA A 193 15.54 -22.45 -9.13
N ARG A 194 15.72 -21.84 -10.31
CA ARG A 194 15.90 -20.39 -10.44
C ARG A 194 14.63 -19.62 -10.06
N VAL A 195 13.47 -20.05 -10.52
CA VAL A 195 12.18 -19.44 -10.19
C VAL A 195 11.93 -19.50 -8.68
N MET A 196 12.22 -20.64 -8.04
CA MET A 196 12.10 -20.80 -6.59
C MET A 196 12.98 -19.80 -5.84
N LYS A 197 14.27 -19.72 -6.15
CA LYS A 197 15.21 -18.78 -5.53
C LYS A 197 14.77 -17.32 -5.68
N LEU A 198 14.35 -16.92 -6.89
CA LEU A 198 13.92 -15.54 -7.15
C LEU A 198 12.60 -15.20 -6.42
N ARG A 199 11.66 -16.16 -6.31
CA ARG A 199 10.42 -15.99 -5.53
C ARG A 199 10.70 -15.78 -4.05
N TYR A 200 11.62 -16.56 -3.49
CA TYR A 200 12.08 -16.39 -2.11
C TYR A 200 12.75 -15.03 -1.90
N ALA A 201 13.71 -14.68 -2.75
CA ALA A 201 14.40 -13.39 -2.66
C ALA A 201 13.42 -12.21 -2.73
N SER A 202 12.52 -12.19 -3.72
CA SER A 202 11.50 -11.14 -3.89
C SER A 202 10.58 -11.02 -2.68
N THR A 203 10.05 -12.14 -2.17
CA THR A 203 9.12 -12.14 -1.04
C THR A 203 9.82 -11.76 0.27
N SER A 204 11.05 -12.21 0.49
CA SER A 204 11.84 -11.85 1.67
C SER A 204 12.20 -10.37 1.70
N VAL A 205 12.61 -9.80 0.56
CA VAL A 205 12.86 -8.35 0.45
C VAL A 205 11.57 -7.58 0.71
N ALA A 206 10.44 -7.98 0.12
CA ALA A 206 9.15 -7.32 0.37
C ALA A 206 8.75 -7.36 1.86
N LEU A 207 8.91 -8.50 2.54
CA LEU A 207 8.64 -8.62 3.98
C LEU A 207 9.53 -7.71 4.82
N PHE A 208 10.83 -7.72 4.55
CA PHE A 208 11.78 -6.82 5.22
C PHE A 208 11.38 -5.36 5.04
N MET A 209 11.04 -4.96 3.82
CA MET A 209 10.60 -3.60 3.52
C MET A 209 9.30 -3.23 4.23
N ILE A 210 8.33 -4.14 4.34
CA ILE A 210 7.10 -3.92 5.11
C ILE A 210 7.43 -3.68 6.60
N PHE A 211 8.39 -4.41 7.18
CA PHE A 211 8.83 -4.15 8.55
C PHE A 211 9.54 -2.81 8.70
N VAL A 212 10.34 -2.38 7.72
CA VAL A 212 10.94 -1.03 7.70
C VAL A 212 9.86 0.05 7.66
N ILE A 213 8.80 -0.14 6.85
CA ILE A 213 7.65 0.77 6.83
C ILE A 213 6.97 0.79 8.21
N ALA A 214 6.64 -0.38 8.78
CA ALA A 214 5.98 -0.49 10.07
C ALA A 214 6.79 0.16 11.21
N GLY A 215 8.11 -0.06 11.23
CA GLY A 215 9.03 0.59 12.15
C GLY A 215 9.06 2.11 11.98
N SER A 216 9.07 2.59 10.73
CA SER A 216 8.99 4.02 10.41
C SER A 216 7.67 4.64 10.86
N VAL A 217 6.54 3.95 10.67
CA VAL A 217 5.22 4.37 11.17
C VAL A 217 5.22 4.48 12.69
N ARG A 218 5.77 3.46 13.37
CA ARG A 218 5.83 3.40 14.83
C ARG A 218 6.76 4.44 15.41
N TRP A 219 7.85 4.76 14.72
CA TRP A 219 8.73 5.87 15.08
C TRP A 219 8.01 7.21 14.90
N ALA A 220 7.39 7.42 13.74
CA ALA A 220 6.64 8.63 13.44
C ALA A 220 5.48 8.88 14.42
N SER A 221 4.91 7.85 15.04
CA SER A 221 3.87 8.00 16.06
C SER A 221 4.33 8.72 17.32
N GLY A 222 5.63 8.78 17.59
CA GLY A 222 6.20 9.58 18.68
C GLY A 222 6.31 11.06 18.33
N SER A 223 6.48 11.39 17.06
CA SER A 223 6.74 12.77 16.59
C SER A 223 5.50 13.48 16.03
N ILE A 224 4.45 12.73 15.70
CA ILE A 224 3.26 13.27 15.01
C ILE A 224 2.14 13.62 16.01
N SER A 225 1.39 14.69 15.70
CA SER A 225 0.26 15.17 16.49
C SER A 225 -0.82 14.09 16.69
N ARG A 226 -1.54 14.18 17.83
CA ARG A 226 -2.55 13.20 18.24
C ARG A 226 -3.68 13.02 17.21
N GLU A 227 -4.00 14.06 16.47
CA GLU A 227 -5.05 14.06 15.44
C GLU A 227 -4.79 13.06 14.32
N ARG A 228 -3.52 12.84 13.96
CA ARG A 228 -3.12 11.94 12.87
C ARG A 228 -2.93 10.49 13.33
N ARG A 229 -3.22 10.15 14.60
CA ARG A 229 -3.12 8.77 15.12
C ARG A 229 -4.01 7.78 14.37
N LYS A 230 -5.12 8.24 13.77
CA LYS A 230 -5.99 7.37 12.94
C LYS A 230 -5.24 6.86 11.71
N ALA A 231 -4.56 7.75 10.98
CA ALA A 231 -3.77 7.39 9.80
C ALA A 231 -2.63 6.42 10.15
N ILE A 232 -1.94 6.68 11.27
CA ILE A 232 -0.86 5.83 11.79
C ILE A 232 -1.37 4.43 12.12
N ARG A 233 -2.47 4.32 12.88
CA ARG A 233 -3.07 3.02 13.22
C ARG A 233 -3.51 2.25 11.98
N LEU A 234 -4.13 2.94 11.01
CA LEU A 234 -4.52 2.30 9.75
C LEU A 234 -3.30 1.78 8.98
N MET A 235 -2.26 2.60 8.82
CA MET A 235 -1.05 2.22 8.08
C MET A 235 -0.31 1.06 8.74
N TYR A 236 -0.25 1.05 10.08
CA TYR A 236 0.33 -0.05 10.84
C TYR A 236 -0.49 -1.34 10.69
N GLY A 237 -1.83 -1.26 10.76
CA GLY A 237 -2.72 -2.40 10.52
C GLY A 237 -2.56 -2.99 9.12
N MET A 238 -2.47 -2.14 8.08
CA MET A 238 -2.22 -2.57 6.71
C MET A 238 -0.85 -3.25 6.55
N CYS A 239 0.21 -2.74 7.21
CA CYS A 239 1.51 -3.42 7.23
C CYS A 239 1.37 -4.83 7.84
N GLY A 240 0.65 -4.96 8.96
CA GLY A 240 0.38 -6.26 9.59
C GLY A 240 -0.32 -7.25 8.64
N LEU A 241 -1.37 -6.80 7.95
CA LEU A 241 -2.07 -7.63 6.95
C LEU A 241 -1.16 -8.06 5.80
N LEU A 242 -0.34 -7.16 5.25
CA LEU A 242 0.61 -7.50 4.18
C LEU A 242 1.75 -8.41 4.66
N SER A 243 2.18 -8.30 5.92
CA SER A 243 3.15 -9.22 6.52
C SER A 243 2.59 -10.65 6.59
N VAL A 244 1.31 -10.84 6.92
CA VAL A 244 0.66 -12.17 6.92
C VAL A 244 0.77 -12.81 5.53
N ILE A 245 0.52 -12.04 4.47
CA ILE A 245 0.64 -12.53 3.08
C ILE A 245 2.06 -13.01 2.78
N CYS A 246 3.07 -12.21 3.16
CA CYS A 246 4.47 -12.55 2.92
C CYS A 246 4.90 -13.81 3.68
N LEU A 247 4.53 -13.90 4.96
CA LEU A 247 4.84 -15.05 5.81
C LEU A 247 4.19 -16.32 5.26
N TYR A 248 2.91 -16.26 4.89
CA TYR A 248 2.23 -17.37 4.23
C TYR A 248 2.97 -17.80 2.96
N ARG A 249 3.33 -16.86 2.08
CA ARG A 249 4.07 -17.17 0.85
C ARG A 249 5.40 -17.87 1.13
N LEU A 250 6.22 -17.32 2.04
CA LEU A 250 7.50 -17.92 2.41
C LEU A 250 7.31 -19.33 3.00
N ALA A 251 6.26 -19.51 3.80
CA ALA A 251 5.92 -20.80 4.40
C ALA A 251 5.47 -21.84 3.37
N VAL A 252 4.82 -21.47 2.27
CA VAL A 252 4.35 -22.47 1.27
C VAL A 252 5.28 -22.66 0.08
N MET A 253 6.22 -21.73 -0.15
CA MET A 253 7.09 -21.73 -1.34
C MET A 253 8.07 -22.90 -1.42
N TYR A 254 8.33 -23.62 -0.33
CA TYR A 254 9.25 -24.77 -0.33
C TYR A 254 8.62 -25.98 -1.02
N ASN A 255 7.30 -25.98 -1.15
CA ASN A 255 6.55 -27.09 -1.68
C ASN A 255 6.79 -27.26 -3.20
N GLN A 256 7.00 -28.51 -3.60
CA GLN A 256 7.17 -28.90 -4.99
C GLN A 256 6.14 -29.97 -5.37
N THR A 257 5.84 -30.07 -6.66
CA THR A 257 4.92 -31.07 -7.21
C THR A 257 5.43 -31.62 -8.53
N THR A 258 5.01 -32.83 -8.86
CA THR A 258 5.29 -33.49 -10.14
C THR A 258 4.24 -33.21 -11.21
N SER A 259 3.05 -32.76 -10.80
CA SER A 259 1.94 -32.42 -11.70
C SER A 259 1.14 -31.24 -11.14
N LEU A 260 0.61 -30.41 -12.05
CA LEU A 260 -0.23 -29.26 -11.73
C LEU A 260 -1.54 -29.68 -11.05
N THR A 261 -2.07 -30.84 -11.41
CA THR A 261 -3.33 -31.39 -10.91
C THR A 261 -3.15 -32.43 -9.81
N SER A 262 -1.91 -32.67 -9.36
CA SER A 262 -1.64 -33.56 -8.23
C SER A 262 -2.42 -33.12 -6.99
N LEU A 263 -2.92 -34.09 -6.22
CA LEU A 263 -3.56 -33.87 -4.92
C LEU A 263 -2.64 -34.22 -3.74
N SER A 264 -1.35 -34.45 -4.01
CA SER A 264 -0.37 -34.69 -2.95
C SER A 264 -0.32 -33.50 -1.98
N PRO A 265 0.02 -33.70 -0.69
CA PRO A 265 0.07 -32.61 0.29
C PRO A 265 0.92 -31.41 -0.15
N SER A 266 2.04 -31.66 -0.84
CA SER A 266 2.95 -30.62 -1.36
C SER A 266 2.44 -29.91 -2.63
N SER A 267 1.35 -30.36 -3.25
CA SER A 267 0.82 -29.73 -4.47
C SER A 267 0.14 -28.37 -4.24
N LEU A 268 -0.19 -28.07 -2.98
CA LEU A 268 -1.07 -26.95 -2.59
C LEU A 268 -2.48 -27.02 -3.21
N ASN A 269 -2.90 -28.21 -3.67
CA ASN A 269 -4.22 -28.44 -4.22
C ASN A 269 -5.21 -29.09 -3.26
N THR A 270 -4.75 -29.55 -2.09
CA THR A 270 -5.65 -30.11 -1.07
C THR A 270 -6.65 -29.06 -0.59
N PRO A 271 -7.88 -29.44 -0.19
CA PRO A 271 -8.87 -28.47 0.30
C PRO A 271 -8.35 -27.57 1.43
N ALA A 272 -7.56 -28.13 2.36
CA ALA A 272 -6.93 -27.37 3.44
C ALA A 272 -5.90 -26.35 2.92
N ALA A 273 -5.06 -26.72 1.93
CA ALA A 273 -4.12 -25.79 1.32
C ALA A 273 -4.82 -24.66 0.55
N LYS A 274 -5.97 -24.94 -0.07
CA LYS A 274 -6.81 -23.90 -0.69
C LYS A 274 -7.40 -22.97 0.37
N ALA A 275 -7.96 -23.52 1.44
CA ALA A 275 -8.52 -22.72 2.53
C ALA A 275 -7.48 -21.76 3.11
N THR A 276 -6.27 -22.25 3.39
CA THR A 276 -5.17 -21.41 3.90
C THR A 276 -4.74 -20.34 2.88
N PHE A 277 -4.73 -20.64 1.58
CA PHE A 277 -4.49 -19.63 0.54
C PHE A 277 -5.52 -18.50 0.58
N TYR A 278 -6.82 -18.80 0.59
CA TYR A 278 -7.84 -17.76 0.63
C TYR A 278 -7.81 -16.96 1.93
N VAL A 279 -7.58 -17.61 3.08
CA VAL A 279 -7.61 -16.97 4.41
C VAL A 279 -6.36 -16.15 4.70
N PHE A 280 -5.16 -16.63 4.37
CA PHE A 280 -3.91 -15.97 4.74
C PHE A 280 -3.27 -15.16 3.61
N HIS A 281 -3.69 -15.38 2.36
CA HIS A 281 -3.20 -14.61 1.21
C HIS A 281 -4.26 -13.64 0.71
N MET A 282 -5.40 -14.16 0.24
CA MET A 282 -6.38 -13.34 -0.49
C MET A 282 -7.22 -12.43 0.41
N LEU A 283 -7.64 -12.91 1.59
CA LEU A 283 -8.45 -12.13 2.52
C LEU A 283 -7.70 -10.91 3.09
N PRO A 284 -6.45 -11.02 3.60
CA PRO A 284 -5.71 -9.86 4.08
C PRO A 284 -5.42 -8.85 2.97
N GLU A 285 -5.18 -9.34 1.74
CA GLU A 285 -5.02 -8.48 0.57
C GLU A 285 -6.31 -7.68 0.32
N TRP A 286 -7.45 -8.36 0.22
CA TRP A 286 -8.74 -7.73 0.00
C TRP A 286 -9.10 -6.72 1.10
N ILE A 287 -8.88 -7.06 2.38
CA ILE A 287 -9.11 -6.13 3.50
C ILE A 287 -8.24 -4.89 3.34
N THR A 288 -6.96 -5.05 3.00
CA THR A 288 -6.04 -3.92 2.80
C THR A 288 -6.53 -3.00 1.67
N VAL A 289 -6.95 -3.57 0.54
CA VAL A 289 -7.52 -2.82 -0.59
C VAL A 289 -8.82 -2.12 -0.18
N ALA A 290 -9.71 -2.80 0.53
CA ALA A 290 -10.97 -2.25 1.02
C ALA A 290 -10.74 -1.07 1.99
N LEU A 291 -9.74 -1.15 2.87
CA LEU A 291 -9.34 -0.05 3.75
C LEU A 291 -8.79 1.14 2.95
N LEU A 292 -7.92 0.89 1.97
CA LEU A 292 -7.32 1.94 1.13
C LEU A 292 -8.36 2.68 0.27
N LEU A 293 -9.34 1.96 -0.29
CA LEU A 293 -10.39 2.57 -1.11
C LEU A 293 -11.56 3.12 -0.27
N GLY A 294 -11.88 2.45 0.83
CA GLY A 294 -12.98 2.77 1.73
C GLY A 294 -12.75 4.08 2.48
N PHE A 295 -11.54 4.31 2.99
CA PHE A 295 -11.20 5.58 3.65
C PHE A 295 -10.86 6.68 2.63
N ASN A 296 -11.21 7.92 2.97
CA ASN A 296 -10.75 9.08 2.20
C ASN A 296 -9.28 9.34 2.52
N ILE A 297 -8.38 8.57 1.91
CA ILE A 297 -6.92 8.67 2.13
C ILE A 297 -6.42 10.08 1.87
N ARG A 298 -7.03 10.80 0.92
CA ARG A 298 -6.69 12.19 0.65
C ARG A 298 -6.91 13.08 1.87
N GLU A 299 -8.07 13.00 2.48
CA GLU A 299 -8.43 13.78 3.66
C GLU A 299 -7.67 13.31 4.90
N MET A 300 -7.62 12.00 5.12
CA MET A 300 -6.99 11.42 6.31
C MET A 300 -5.47 11.65 6.37
N PHE A 301 -4.78 11.66 5.22
CA PHE A 301 -3.35 12.01 5.14
C PHE A 301 -3.13 13.47 4.73
N ASP A 302 -4.20 14.22 4.49
CA ASP A 302 -4.20 15.62 4.05
C ASP A 302 -3.37 15.82 2.75
N THR A 303 -3.41 14.84 1.85
CA THR A 303 -2.54 14.81 0.67
C THR A 303 -3.14 15.50 -0.54
N GLY A 304 -2.28 15.89 -1.49
CA GLY A 304 -2.71 16.30 -2.83
C GLY A 304 -3.22 15.11 -3.65
N PRO A 305 -3.87 15.35 -4.80
CA PRO A 305 -4.37 14.26 -5.65
C PRO A 305 -3.28 13.34 -6.20
N PHE A 306 -2.02 13.77 -6.17
CA PHE A 306 -0.88 12.97 -6.60
C PHE A 306 0.00 12.53 -5.42
N GLY A 307 -0.21 12.97 -4.18
CA GLY A 307 0.79 12.76 -3.13
C GLY A 307 1.84 13.87 -3.05
N ASP A 308 2.99 13.56 -2.44
CA ASP A 308 4.18 14.43 -2.43
C ASP A 308 5.21 13.96 -3.47
N TRP A 309 5.03 14.31 -4.74
CA TRP A 309 6.03 14.04 -5.80
C TRP A 309 7.18 15.05 -5.84
N ARG A 310 7.15 16.08 -4.98
CA ARG A 310 8.13 17.15 -5.03
C ARG A 310 9.48 16.63 -4.52
N ALA A 311 10.53 16.79 -5.32
CA ALA A 311 11.90 16.50 -4.89
C ALA A 311 12.47 17.63 -4.02
N VAL A 312 12.09 18.87 -4.32
CA VAL A 312 12.58 20.09 -3.67
C VAL A 312 11.39 20.89 -3.17
N ASP A 313 11.58 21.57 -2.04
CA ASP A 313 10.59 22.49 -1.53
C ASP A 313 10.42 23.70 -2.45
N GLU A 314 9.22 24.26 -2.38
CA GLU A 314 8.88 25.44 -3.16
C GLU A 314 9.67 26.63 -2.64
N THR A 315 10.42 27.30 -3.51
CA THR A 315 11.11 28.54 -3.14
C THR A 315 10.10 29.60 -2.71
N GLU A 316 10.49 30.54 -1.84
CA GLU A 316 9.59 31.62 -1.40
C GLU A 316 8.99 32.41 -2.57
N ARG A 317 9.75 32.60 -3.66
CA ARG A 317 9.25 33.23 -4.90
C ARG A 317 8.15 32.41 -5.58
N GLN A 318 8.33 31.10 -5.68
CA GLN A 318 7.33 30.20 -6.26
C GLN A 318 6.07 30.16 -5.38
N LYS A 319 6.25 30.08 -4.06
CA LYS A 319 5.16 30.08 -3.08
C LYS A 319 4.34 31.36 -3.17
N LYS A 320 4.99 32.53 -3.20
CA LYS A 320 4.31 33.82 -3.42
C LYS A 320 3.56 33.85 -4.75
N LYS A 321 4.17 33.36 -5.84
CA LYS A 321 3.52 33.28 -7.16
C LYS A 321 2.30 32.35 -7.16
N ARG A 322 2.35 31.24 -6.42
CA ARG A 322 1.23 30.30 -6.28
C ARG A 322 0.09 30.92 -5.48
N LEU A 323 0.39 31.52 -4.33
CA LEU A 323 -0.60 32.22 -3.50
C LEU A 323 -1.27 33.36 -4.28
N ALA A 324 -0.50 34.14 -5.06
CA ALA A 324 -1.05 35.18 -5.93
C ALA A 324 -2.01 34.63 -7.00
N ARG A 325 -1.66 33.49 -7.62
CA ARG A 325 -2.54 32.81 -8.59
C ARG A 325 -3.79 32.21 -7.94
N GLU A 326 -3.67 31.68 -6.73
CA GLU A 326 -4.82 31.15 -5.97
C GLU A 326 -5.76 32.27 -5.55
N ALA A 327 -5.23 33.41 -5.09
CA ALA A 327 -6.01 34.61 -4.80
C ALA A 327 -6.72 35.15 -6.05
N GLN A 328 -6.02 35.23 -7.19
CA GLN A 328 -6.61 35.66 -8.46
C GLN A 328 -7.75 34.74 -8.91
N ARG A 329 -7.56 33.42 -8.84
CA ARG A 329 -8.62 32.44 -9.18
C ARG A 329 -9.80 32.49 -8.19
N GLY A 330 -9.54 32.79 -6.93
CA GLY A 330 -10.60 33.02 -5.93
C GLY A 330 -11.42 34.24 -6.28
N ALA A 331 -10.77 35.35 -6.63
CA ALA A 331 -11.43 36.57 -7.08
C ALA A 331 -12.25 36.36 -8.37
N GLU A 332 -11.70 35.68 -9.36
CA GLU A 332 -12.40 35.35 -10.62
C GLU A 332 -13.65 34.48 -10.38
N ARG A 333 -13.61 33.54 -9.44
CA ARG A 333 -14.78 32.72 -9.07
C ARG A 333 -15.85 33.52 -8.35
N ASN A 334 -15.46 34.47 -7.51
CA ASN A 334 -16.41 35.32 -6.81
C ASN A 334 -17.02 36.38 -7.75
N ALA A 335 -16.33 36.73 -8.83
CA ALA A 335 -16.80 37.69 -9.83
C ALA A 335 -17.78 37.09 -10.86
N ASN A 336 -17.77 35.76 -11.05
CA ASN A 336 -18.73 35.02 -11.90
C ASN A 336 -19.62 34.13 -11.02
N PRO A 337 -20.61 34.70 -10.32
CA PRO A 337 -21.53 33.96 -9.45
C PRO A 337 -22.43 32.96 -10.18
#